data_AF-A0A369GHU8-F1
#
_entry.id   AF-A0A369GHU8-F1
#
_cell.length_a   1.000
_cell.length_b   1.000
_cell.length_c   1.000
_cell.angle_alpha   90.00
_cell.angle_beta   90.00
_cell.angle_gamma   90.00
#
_symmetry.space_group_name_H-M   'P 1'
#
loop_
_entity.id
_entity.type
_entity.pdbx_description
1 polymer ?
#
loop_
_entity_poly.entity_id
_entity_poly.type
_entity_poly.pdbx_seq_one_letter_code
_entity_poly.pdbx_strand_id
1 'polypeptide(L)'
;MLDDNLPTYRLLPAPDDPPHSFAYFSYNGSEPVAVYLLKRPPSRGRYALGLLDAQCPSLVYAEVVVEPEWSQSTTTETRSSPVPLVPDAFSLELCNPDLAVAVKLRPASWNKSDAWEFEVPETSFKLPSASRIDQDDENKPPVAALAPRVCFRWKRDSRLTKDLTCYMCGRSVAGTKSKEPDITIAMFRAAKSQGAVTIYEPNLARVDVEDRKGLELILLLGAVAIRDLYLAHRSDPFNLASSSSSSSSSSSSAAASGPQPVLASGALGGHPPITRPPPQQMPQPPLPPPRQHQQHQQQPPPPNSDAETRRLRAMMAQQERERQRRDQEEQMRIQRMLADEEARERRRREAEVERETERLRRQYGVPPPPQPQQQPPPASAWPPNRGWWQGPAQTPPPPPPARPNSVGDRRKYSGPLNMLLHGPYAQPGSNGSGFFHRADDRRGRMQKKRSVHF
;
A
#
# COMPACT_ATOMS: atom_id res chain seq x y z
N MET A 1 -13.52 -5.65 1.03
CA MET A 1 -13.14 -4.30 0.58
C MET A 1 -11.90 -3.90 1.35
N LEU A 2 -11.07 -2.98 0.81
CA LEU A 2 -10.14 -2.26 1.68
C LEU A 2 -10.95 -1.64 2.82
N ASP A 3 -10.35 -1.58 4.00
CA ASP A 3 -11.01 -1.07 5.20
C ASP A 3 -11.74 0.24 4.86
N ASP A 4 -13.09 0.23 4.86
CA ASP A 4 -13.90 1.40 4.51
C ASP A 4 -13.68 2.57 5.51
N ASN A 5 -12.89 2.30 6.56
CA ASN A 5 -12.38 3.24 7.54
C ASN A 5 -11.14 4.02 7.06
N LEU A 6 -10.53 3.69 5.91
CA LEU A 6 -9.35 4.42 5.41
C LEU A 6 -9.70 5.44 4.32
N PRO A 7 -9.08 6.63 4.30
CA PRO A 7 -9.30 7.63 3.27
C PRO A 7 -9.00 7.06 1.89
N THR A 8 -10.00 7.03 1.00
CA THR A 8 -9.90 6.36 -0.30
C THR A 8 -10.45 7.24 -1.42
N TYR A 9 -9.65 7.39 -2.48
CA TYR A 9 -9.98 8.05 -3.73
C TYR A 9 -10.27 7.01 -4.81
N ARG A 10 -11.54 6.84 -5.18
CA ARG A 10 -11.98 5.94 -6.25
C ARG A 10 -12.02 6.70 -7.57
N LEU A 11 -11.24 6.24 -8.53
CA LEU A 11 -11.14 6.79 -9.87
C LEU A 11 -12.19 6.14 -10.77
N LEU A 12 -13.19 6.92 -11.17
CA LEU A 12 -14.26 6.51 -12.06
C LEU A 12 -14.20 7.34 -13.35
N PRO A 13 -14.29 6.73 -14.54
CA PRO A 13 -14.38 7.46 -15.80
C PRO A 13 -15.56 8.45 -15.78
N ALA A 14 -15.38 9.63 -16.37
CA ALA A 14 -16.49 10.55 -16.55
C ALA A 14 -17.50 9.95 -17.56
N PRO A 15 -18.82 10.03 -17.29
CA PRO A 15 -19.84 9.42 -18.15
C PRO A 15 -19.88 10.05 -19.55
N ASP A 16 -19.65 11.36 -19.63
CA ASP A 16 -19.76 12.13 -20.87
C ASP A 16 -18.43 12.22 -21.63
N ASP A 17 -17.29 11.98 -20.98
CA ASP A 17 -15.96 12.15 -21.58
C ASP A 17 -14.96 11.09 -21.08
N PRO A 18 -14.86 9.93 -21.77
CA PRO A 18 -14.04 8.78 -21.37
C PRO A 18 -12.55 9.05 -21.04
N PRO A 19 -11.81 9.98 -21.69
CA PRO A 19 -10.44 10.32 -21.28
C PRO A 19 -10.34 10.98 -19.90
N HIS A 20 -11.43 11.57 -19.41
CA HIS A 20 -11.49 12.20 -18.10
C HIS A 20 -11.98 11.22 -17.03
N SER A 21 -11.61 11.46 -15.79
CA SER A 21 -12.04 10.62 -14.66
C SER A 21 -12.22 11.46 -13.42
N PHE A 22 -13.22 11.16 -12.61
CA PHE A 22 -13.39 11.79 -11.30
C PHE A 22 -12.74 10.93 -10.22
N ALA A 23 -12.10 11.59 -9.25
CA ALA A 23 -11.66 10.98 -8.00
C ALA A 23 -12.71 11.22 -6.92
N TYR A 24 -13.45 10.16 -6.59
CA TYR A 24 -14.45 10.16 -5.53
C TYR A 24 -13.79 9.81 -4.20
N PHE A 25 -13.80 10.74 -3.26
CA PHE A 25 -13.31 10.58 -1.91
C PHE A 25 -14.36 9.95 -1.01
N SER A 26 -13.96 8.97 -0.21
CA SER A 26 -14.77 8.38 0.85
C SER A 26 -13.89 8.07 2.06
N TYR A 27 -14.42 8.26 3.26
CA TYR A 27 -13.71 7.99 4.52
C TYR A 27 -14.70 7.65 5.64
N ASN A 28 -14.38 6.66 6.48
CA ASN A 28 -15.23 6.21 7.61
C ASN A 28 -16.69 5.94 7.20
N GLY A 29 -16.88 5.28 6.06
CA GLY A 29 -18.22 4.97 5.53
C GLY A 29 -19.03 6.16 5.02
N SER A 30 -18.42 7.34 4.85
CA SER A 30 -19.07 8.48 4.21
C SER A 30 -19.52 8.17 2.79
N GLU A 31 -20.56 8.87 2.31
CA GLU A 31 -20.90 8.80 0.89
C GLU A 31 -19.74 9.32 0.01
N PRO A 32 -19.44 8.68 -1.13
CA PRO A 32 -18.38 9.12 -2.01
C PRO A 32 -18.68 10.48 -2.66
N VAL A 33 -17.77 11.44 -2.50
CA VAL A 33 -17.89 12.80 -3.08
C VAL A 33 -16.79 13.02 -4.10
N ALA A 34 -17.13 13.54 -5.28
CA ALA A 34 -16.12 13.94 -6.27
C ALA A 34 -15.33 15.14 -5.75
N VAL A 35 -14.03 14.96 -5.52
CA VAL A 35 -13.14 16.03 -5.02
C VAL A 35 -12.18 16.49 -6.11
N TYR A 36 -11.72 15.57 -6.96
CA TYR A 36 -10.82 15.92 -8.06
C TYR A 36 -11.33 15.43 -9.41
N LEU A 37 -10.96 16.18 -10.45
CA LEU A 37 -11.09 15.82 -11.85
C LEU A 37 -9.70 15.52 -12.42
N LEU A 38 -9.50 14.29 -12.89
CA LEU A 38 -8.32 13.89 -13.65
C LEU A 38 -8.58 14.14 -15.14
N LYS A 39 -7.77 15.01 -15.72
CA LYS A 39 -7.87 15.45 -17.12
C LYS A 39 -6.69 14.95 -17.94
N ARG A 40 -6.99 14.34 -19.08
CA ARG A 40 -5.99 13.87 -20.05
C ARG A 40 -6.16 14.65 -21.34
N PRO A 41 -5.56 15.85 -21.46
CA PRO A 41 -5.71 16.64 -22.65
C PRO A 41 -5.05 15.94 -23.86
N PRO A 42 -5.61 16.07 -25.07
CA PRO A 42 -5.00 15.54 -26.28
C PRO A 42 -3.76 16.39 -26.64
N SER A 43 -2.59 15.99 -26.17
CA SER A 43 -1.31 16.64 -26.49
C SER A 43 -0.53 15.84 -27.53
N ARG A 44 -0.28 16.44 -28.70
CA ARG A 44 0.51 15.78 -29.76
C ARG A 44 1.95 15.58 -29.30
N GLY A 45 2.44 14.34 -29.40
CA GLY A 45 3.82 13.98 -29.10
C GLY A 45 4.18 14.02 -27.61
N ARG A 46 3.19 14.11 -26.71
CA ARG A 46 3.41 14.21 -25.26
C ARG A 46 2.31 13.46 -24.51
N TYR A 47 2.67 12.89 -23.38
CA TYR A 47 1.72 12.47 -22.37
C TYR A 47 1.44 13.66 -21.45
N ALA A 48 0.17 13.92 -21.15
CA ALA A 48 -0.24 14.96 -20.22
C ALA A 48 -1.36 14.43 -19.30
N LEU A 49 -1.24 14.73 -18.02
CA LEU A 49 -2.23 14.40 -16.99
C LEU A 49 -2.30 15.55 -15.98
N GLY A 50 -3.48 16.14 -15.83
CA GLY A 50 -3.76 17.17 -14.84
C GLY A 50 -4.69 16.66 -13.75
N LEU A 51 -4.49 17.13 -12.52
CA LEU A 51 -5.39 16.97 -11.38
C LEU A 51 -6.00 18.33 -11.05
N LEU A 52 -7.31 18.45 -11.20
CA LEU A 52 -8.06 19.69 -11.08
C LEU A 52 -9.14 19.55 -10.01
N ASP A 53 -9.67 20.67 -9.55
CA ASP A 53 -10.85 20.67 -8.69
C ASP A 53 -12.09 20.15 -9.45
N ALA A 54 -12.90 19.31 -8.80
CA ALA A 54 -14.07 18.70 -9.43
C ALA A 54 -15.21 19.71 -9.66
N GLN A 55 -15.33 20.73 -8.82
CA GLN A 55 -16.39 21.74 -8.87
C GLN A 55 -15.96 22.95 -9.70
N CYS A 56 -14.66 23.25 -9.72
CA CYS A 56 -14.04 24.37 -10.41
C CYS A 56 -12.89 23.88 -11.32
N PRO A 57 -13.17 23.28 -12.50
CA PRO A 57 -12.14 22.73 -13.40
C PRO A 57 -11.14 23.75 -13.98
N SER A 58 -11.25 25.04 -13.66
CA SER A 58 -10.23 26.04 -13.95
C SER A 58 -9.06 26.01 -12.94
N LEU A 59 -9.27 25.42 -11.77
CA LEU A 59 -8.28 25.34 -10.70
C LEU A 59 -7.50 24.03 -10.86
N VAL A 60 -6.23 24.17 -11.24
CA VAL A 60 -5.28 23.06 -11.38
C VAL A 60 -4.49 22.93 -10.08
N TYR A 61 -4.45 21.74 -9.52
CA TYR A 61 -3.67 21.44 -8.33
C TYR A 61 -2.27 20.93 -8.66
N ALA A 62 -2.20 20.02 -9.63
CA ALA A 62 -0.94 19.44 -10.08
C ALA A 62 -1.04 18.91 -11.51
N GLU A 63 0.10 18.83 -12.19
CA GLU A 63 0.21 18.30 -13.55
C GLU A 63 1.45 17.42 -13.76
N VAL A 64 1.35 16.58 -14.78
CA VAL A 64 2.45 15.74 -15.29
C VAL A 64 2.48 15.90 -16.80
N VAL A 65 3.63 16.29 -17.32
CA VAL A 65 3.90 16.32 -18.76
C VAL A 65 5.15 15.49 -19.03
N VAL A 66 5.04 14.54 -19.96
CA VAL A 66 6.15 13.65 -20.33
C VAL A 66 6.32 13.64 -21.84
N GLU A 67 7.53 13.93 -22.29
CA GLU A 67 7.94 13.78 -23.68
C GLU A 67 8.58 12.40 -23.89
N PRO A 68 8.36 11.74 -25.05
CA PRO A 68 8.99 10.46 -25.33
C PRO A 68 10.49 10.63 -25.58
N GLU A 69 11.26 9.64 -25.14
CA GLU A 69 12.62 9.42 -25.63
C GLU A 69 12.56 8.66 -26.97
N TRP A 70 13.51 8.87 -27.87
CA TRP A 70 13.50 8.21 -29.18
C TRP A 70 14.65 7.21 -29.29
N SER A 71 14.35 5.98 -29.74
CA SER A 71 15.38 4.98 -30.01
C SER A 71 16.34 5.47 -31.09
N GLN A 72 17.64 5.59 -30.79
CA GLN A 72 18.65 5.89 -31.80
C GLN A 72 18.97 4.62 -32.61
N SER A 73 18.86 4.68 -33.94
CA SER A 73 19.18 3.57 -34.83
C SER A 73 20.70 3.43 -34.97
N THR A 74 21.34 2.74 -34.04
CA THR A 74 22.73 2.27 -34.19
C THR A 74 22.75 1.03 -35.08
N THR A 75 22.81 1.20 -36.41
CA THR A 75 23.47 0.32 -37.41
C THR A 75 22.96 0.64 -38.82
N THR A 76 23.88 0.68 -39.78
CA THR A 76 23.77 1.17 -41.16
C THR A 76 22.95 0.32 -42.14
N GLU A 77 22.11 -0.64 -41.73
CA GLU A 77 21.54 -1.60 -42.69
C GLU A 77 20.01 -1.77 -42.69
N THR A 78 19.25 -1.07 -41.85
CA THR A 78 17.78 -0.99 -42.06
C THR A 78 17.23 0.30 -41.48
N ARG A 79 16.58 1.12 -42.33
CA ARG A 79 15.84 2.32 -41.89
C ARG A 79 14.57 1.89 -41.15
N SER A 80 14.70 1.40 -39.93
CA SER A 80 13.57 1.34 -39.01
C SER A 80 13.19 2.76 -38.61
N SER A 81 11.89 3.06 -38.60
CA SER A 81 11.41 4.34 -38.08
C SER A 81 11.67 4.40 -36.57
N PRO A 82 12.10 5.55 -36.02
CA PRO A 82 12.41 5.67 -34.60
C PRO A 82 11.17 5.36 -33.76
N VAL A 83 11.32 4.54 -32.72
CA VAL A 83 10.24 4.11 -31.83
C VAL A 83 10.24 5.01 -30.58
N PRO A 84 9.09 5.55 -30.17
CA PRO A 84 8.96 6.31 -28.93
C PRO A 84 9.12 5.39 -27.71
N LEU A 85 9.92 5.84 -26.75
CA LEU A 85 10.20 5.18 -25.48
C LEU A 85 9.67 6.06 -24.35
N VAL A 86 9.12 5.42 -23.31
CA VAL A 86 8.74 6.11 -22.08
C VAL A 86 10.01 6.37 -21.27
N PRO A 87 10.31 7.62 -20.89
CA PRO A 87 11.49 7.93 -20.07
C PRO A 87 11.49 7.20 -18.73
N ASP A 88 12.66 6.96 -18.16
CA ASP A 88 12.81 6.35 -16.83
C ASP A 88 12.46 7.33 -15.68
N ALA A 89 12.19 8.59 -15.97
CA ALA A 89 11.77 9.57 -14.97
C ALA A 89 10.77 10.58 -15.53
N PHE A 90 9.90 11.08 -14.66
CA PHE A 90 8.99 12.18 -14.96
C PHE A 90 8.86 13.11 -13.75
N SER A 91 8.37 14.32 -13.98
CA SER A 91 8.13 15.31 -12.91
C SER A 91 6.64 15.50 -12.66
N LEU A 92 6.28 15.58 -11.38
CA LEU A 92 5.00 16.07 -10.89
C LEU A 92 5.15 17.54 -10.53
N GLU A 93 4.36 18.42 -11.13
CA GLU A 93 4.42 19.87 -10.86
C GLU A 93 3.16 20.27 -10.07
N LEU A 94 3.35 20.76 -8.84
CA LEU A 94 2.28 21.28 -8.00
C LEU A 94 2.21 22.80 -8.17
N CYS A 95 1.00 23.36 -8.18
CA CYS A 95 0.80 24.80 -8.43
C CYS A 95 0.72 25.65 -7.15
N ASN A 96 0.55 25.05 -5.97
CA ASN A 96 0.52 25.77 -4.69
C ASN A 96 0.81 24.82 -3.51
N PRO A 97 2.05 24.79 -2.97
CA PRO A 97 3.19 25.59 -3.41
C PRO A 97 3.73 25.13 -4.79
N ASP A 98 4.44 26.02 -5.48
CA ASP A 98 5.17 25.68 -6.70
C ASP A 98 6.29 24.67 -6.36
N LEU A 99 6.01 23.39 -6.59
CA LEU A 99 6.90 22.29 -6.24
C LEU A 99 6.98 21.27 -7.38
N ALA A 100 8.20 21.02 -7.86
CA ALA A 100 8.47 19.97 -8.84
C ALA A 100 9.06 18.73 -8.16
N VAL A 101 8.37 17.59 -8.25
CA VAL A 101 8.79 16.31 -7.66
C VAL A 101 9.15 15.32 -8.77
N ALA A 102 10.43 15.02 -8.89
CA ALA A 102 10.91 14.01 -9.82
C ALA A 102 10.60 12.59 -9.31
N VAL A 103 9.92 11.80 -10.12
CA VAL A 103 9.63 10.38 -9.92
C VAL A 103 10.53 9.56 -10.84
N LYS A 104 11.38 8.71 -10.26
CA LYS A 104 12.38 7.93 -10.99
C LYS A 104 12.12 6.43 -10.91
N LEU A 105 12.04 5.77 -12.06
CA LEU A 105 11.97 4.32 -12.19
C LEU A 105 13.28 3.68 -11.73
N ARG A 106 13.13 2.64 -10.92
CA ARG A 106 14.12 1.63 -10.57
C ARG A 106 13.64 0.33 -11.20
N PRO A 107 14.18 -0.05 -12.37
CA PRO A 107 13.79 -1.27 -13.05
C PRO A 107 13.97 -2.50 -12.16
N ALA A 108 13.09 -3.48 -12.34
CA ALA A 108 13.16 -4.75 -11.64
C ALA A 108 14.53 -5.41 -11.81
N SER A 109 15.09 -5.90 -10.71
CA SER A 109 16.27 -6.78 -10.71
C SER A 109 15.82 -8.21 -10.40
N TRP A 110 16.72 -9.19 -10.57
CA TRP A 110 16.43 -10.62 -10.33
C TRP A 110 15.67 -10.92 -9.02
N ASN A 111 15.89 -10.11 -7.97
CA ASN A 111 15.27 -10.24 -6.66
C ASN A 111 14.35 -9.08 -6.23
N LYS A 112 14.05 -8.12 -7.13
CA LYS A 112 13.25 -6.93 -6.79
C LYS A 112 12.28 -6.60 -7.92
N SER A 113 11.06 -6.20 -7.54
CA SER A 113 10.07 -5.66 -8.48
C SER A 113 10.46 -4.25 -8.93
N ASP A 114 9.83 -3.79 -10.01
CA ASP A 114 9.89 -2.38 -10.41
C ASP A 114 9.46 -1.50 -9.23
N ALA A 115 10.16 -0.38 -9.08
CA ALA A 115 9.83 0.63 -8.09
C ALA A 115 10.02 2.04 -8.66
N TRP A 116 9.27 3.00 -8.15
CA TRP A 116 9.38 4.41 -8.53
C TRP A 116 9.66 5.21 -7.27
N GLU A 117 10.82 5.86 -7.23
CA GLU A 117 11.32 6.61 -6.08
C GLU A 117 11.09 8.10 -6.31
N PHE A 118 10.65 8.81 -5.28
CA PHE A 118 10.49 10.27 -5.29
C PHE A 118 10.80 10.85 -3.92
N GLU A 119 11.11 12.14 -3.87
CA GLU A 119 11.50 12.84 -2.65
C GLU A 119 10.72 14.14 -2.51
N VAL A 120 10.14 14.36 -1.35
CA VAL A 120 9.36 15.58 -1.03
C VAL A 120 10.09 16.33 0.08
N PRO A 121 10.28 17.66 -0.01
CA PRO A 121 10.92 18.41 1.07
C PRO A 121 10.10 18.32 2.36
N GLU A 122 10.78 18.30 3.52
CA GLU A 122 10.07 18.33 4.82
C GLU A 122 9.26 19.64 4.96
N THR A 123 9.85 20.76 4.51
CA THR A 123 9.22 22.09 4.46
C THR A 123 8.93 22.47 3.01
N SER A 124 7.65 22.63 2.67
CA SER A 124 7.21 22.94 1.30
C SER A 124 6.85 24.42 1.13
N PHE A 125 6.50 25.10 2.22
CA PHE A 125 6.19 26.53 2.18
C PHE A 125 7.43 27.36 2.45
N LYS A 126 7.61 28.37 1.62
CA LYS A 126 8.71 29.31 1.76
C LYS A 126 8.42 30.24 2.93
N LEU A 127 9.40 30.43 3.79
CA LEU A 127 9.33 31.51 4.78
C LEU A 127 9.41 32.84 4.01
N PRO A 128 8.44 33.76 4.18
CA PRO A 128 8.50 35.05 3.52
C PRO A 128 9.75 35.81 3.96
N SER A 129 10.71 35.99 3.05
CA SER A 129 11.91 36.80 3.28
C SER A 129 11.79 38.15 2.58
N ALA A 130 12.17 39.21 3.29
CA ALA A 130 12.29 40.57 2.76
C ALA A 130 13.59 40.79 1.97
N SER A 131 14.51 39.83 2.00
CA SER A 131 15.79 39.88 1.28
C SER A 131 15.60 39.40 -0.16
N ARG A 132 16.01 40.24 -1.13
CA ARG A 132 16.01 39.85 -2.55
C ARG A 132 17.01 38.72 -2.84
N ILE A 133 18.08 38.63 -2.06
CA ILE A 133 19.07 37.56 -2.18
C ILE A 133 18.46 36.20 -1.79
N ASP A 134 17.66 36.17 -0.73
CA ASP A 134 16.99 34.94 -0.29
C ASP A 134 15.92 34.49 -1.30
N GLN A 135 15.32 35.44 -2.03
CA GLN A 135 14.41 35.15 -3.13
C GLN A 135 15.14 34.61 -4.38
N ASP A 136 16.35 35.12 -4.66
CA ASP A 136 17.15 34.79 -5.85
C ASP A 136 18.02 33.51 -5.68
N ASP A 137 18.50 33.20 -4.46
CA ASP A 137 19.39 32.06 -4.19
C ASP A 137 18.67 30.70 -4.11
N GLU A 138 17.35 30.68 -3.92
CA GLU A 138 16.57 29.43 -3.84
C GLU A 138 16.46 28.69 -5.18
N ASN A 139 16.54 29.40 -6.31
CA ASN A 139 16.52 28.78 -7.64
C ASN A 139 17.90 28.19 -8.02
N LYS A 140 18.90 28.32 -7.14
CA LYS A 140 20.21 27.71 -7.32
C LYS A 140 20.23 26.31 -6.67
N PRO A 141 20.67 25.28 -7.40
CA PRO A 141 20.67 23.89 -6.93
C PRO A 141 21.44 23.57 -5.63
N PRO A 142 22.53 24.27 -5.21
CA PRO A 142 23.32 23.80 -4.07
C PRO A 142 22.64 23.98 -2.71
N VAL A 143 21.74 24.95 -2.52
CA VAL A 143 21.06 25.17 -1.23
C VAL A 143 19.86 24.24 -1.08
N ALA A 144 19.05 24.11 -2.13
CA ALA A 144 17.91 23.18 -2.17
C ALA A 144 18.35 21.71 -2.01
N ALA A 145 19.55 21.35 -2.47
CA ALA A 145 20.10 20.00 -2.32
C ALA A 145 20.46 19.63 -0.86
N LEU A 146 20.63 20.63 0.02
CA LEU A 146 20.96 20.42 1.43
C LEU A 146 19.71 20.31 2.32
N ALA A 147 18.54 20.73 1.83
CA ALA A 147 17.30 20.67 2.58
C ALA A 147 16.90 19.21 2.88
N PRO A 148 16.40 18.92 4.10
CA PRO A 148 15.85 17.62 4.43
C PRO A 148 14.67 17.25 3.53
N ARG A 149 14.66 16.01 3.03
CA ARG A 149 13.59 15.46 2.18
C ARG A 149 13.13 14.12 2.71
N VAL A 150 11.84 13.85 2.65
CA VAL A 150 11.29 12.53 2.91
C VAL A 150 11.30 11.70 1.63
N CYS A 151 11.88 10.51 1.69
CA CYS A 151 11.96 9.60 0.56
C CYS A 151 10.73 8.68 0.52
N PHE A 152 10.14 8.56 -0.66
CA PHE A 152 9.02 7.66 -0.90
C PHE A 152 9.31 6.72 -2.06
N ARG A 153 8.61 5.59 -2.05
CA ARG A 153 8.74 4.57 -3.09
C ARG A 153 7.42 3.88 -3.38
N TRP A 154 6.92 4.02 -4.60
CA TRP A 154 5.92 3.11 -5.13
C TRP A 154 6.60 1.81 -5.53
N LYS A 155 6.08 0.69 -5.07
CA LYS A 155 6.56 -0.65 -5.44
C LYS A 155 5.41 -1.41 -6.09
N ARG A 156 5.71 -2.10 -7.18
CA ARG A 156 4.74 -3.00 -7.81
C ARG A 156 4.54 -4.24 -6.94
N ASP A 157 3.29 -4.54 -6.59
CA ASP A 157 2.96 -5.67 -5.70
C ASP A 157 3.20 -7.02 -6.38
N SER A 158 2.80 -7.15 -7.65
CA SER A 158 2.96 -8.37 -8.44
C SER A 158 3.12 -8.08 -9.93
N ARG A 159 3.81 -8.98 -10.65
CA ARG A 159 3.88 -8.93 -12.13
C ARG A 159 2.53 -9.17 -12.81
N LEU A 160 1.59 -9.81 -12.11
CA LEU A 160 0.26 -10.13 -12.64
C LEU A 160 -0.75 -9.01 -12.41
N THR A 161 -0.55 -8.20 -11.37
CA THR A 161 -1.42 -7.07 -11.05
C THR A 161 -0.78 -5.77 -11.52
N LYS A 162 -1.61 -4.73 -11.58
CA LYS A 162 -1.19 -3.34 -11.78
C LYS A 162 -1.26 -2.56 -10.46
N ASP A 163 -1.28 -3.29 -9.35
CA ASP A 163 -1.37 -2.72 -8.01
C ASP A 163 0.01 -2.23 -7.56
N LEU A 164 0.00 -1.12 -6.83
CA LEU A 164 1.19 -0.49 -6.28
C LEU A 164 1.00 -0.25 -4.79
N THR A 165 2.07 -0.42 -4.02
CA THR A 165 2.11 0.01 -2.63
C THR A 165 3.17 1.10 -2.47
N CYS A 166 2.79 2.23 -1.87
CA CYS A 166 3.70 3.33 -1.56
C CYS A 166 4.24 3.21 -0.15
N TYR A 167 5.54 3.32 -0.01
CA TYR A 167 6.26 3.32 1.25
C TYR A 167 6.97 4.66 1.48
N MET A 168 7.04 5.10 2.74
CA MET A 168 8.07 6.05 3.18
C MET A 168 9.32 5.24 3.54
N CYS A 169 10.46 5.60 2.94
CA CYS A 169 11.72 4.84 2.96
C CYS A 169 12.83 5.55 3.75
N GLY A 170 12.46 6.46 4.65
CA GLY A 170 13.37 7.31 5.42
C GLY A 170 13.49 8.72 4.87
N ARG A 171 14.58 9.40 5.24
CA ARG A 171 14.86 10.80 4.92
C ARG A 171 16.16 10.94 4.17
N SER A 172 16.33 11.99 3.39
CA SER A 172 17.55 12.35 2.70
C SER A 172 17.98 13.74 3.14
N VAL A 173 19.23 13.90 3.57
CA VAL A 173 19.84 15.20 3.88
C VAL A 173 21.17 15.26 3.13
N ALA A 174 21.37 16.28 2.29
CA ALA A 174 22.56 16.43 1.45
C ALA A 174 22.88 15.15 0.62
N GLY A 175 21.83 14.47 0.12
CA GLY A 175 21.94 13.22 -0.64
C GLY A 175 22.20 11.95 0.18
N THR A 176 22.37 12.06 1.51
CA THR A 176 22.55 10.90 2.39
C THR A 176 21.21 10.42 2.93
N LYS A 177 20.86 9.15 2.66
CA LYS A 177 19.59 8.55 3.10
C LYS A 177 19.69 7.94 4.50
N SER A 178 18.72 8.23 5.37
CA SER A 178 18.55 7.62 6.69
C SER A 178 18.11 6.16 6.55
N LYS A 179 18.49 5.34 7.54
CA LYS A 179 18.07 3.93 7.60
C LYS A 179 16.88 3.80 8.53
N GLU A 180 15.69 4.03 7.99
CA GLU A 180 14.42 3.82 8.67
C GLU A 180 13.70 2.59 8.07
N PRO A 181 12.89 1.85 8.86
CA PRO A 181 12.08 0.79 8.29
C PRO A 181 11.03 1.39 7.34
N ASP A 182 10.87 0.77 6.18
CA ASP A 182 9.82 1.15 5.24
C ASP A 182 8.44 1.08 5.92
N ILE A 183 7.66 2.16 5.83
CA ILE A 183 6.28 2.19 6.32
C ILE A 183 5.32 2.42 5.17
N THR A 184 4.23 1.65 5.12
CA THR A 184 3.21 1.81 4.09
C THR A 184 2.43 3.10 4.32
N ILE A 185 2.33 3.96 3.31
CA ILE A 185 1.58 5.22 3.39
C ILE A 185 0.39 5.28 2.44
N ALA A 186 0.42 4.52 1.35
CA ALA A 186 -0.69 4.43 0.42
C ALA A 186 -0.67 3.11 -0.36
N MET A 187 -1.81 2.71 -0.91
CA MET A 187 -1.88 1.69 -1.96
C MET A 187 -2.69 2.21 -3.11
N PHE A 188 -2.31 1.79 -4.30
CA PHE A 188 -3.09 1.92 -5.50
C PHE A 188 -3.56 0.54 -5.94
N ARG A 189 -4.88 0.37 -6.05
CA ARG A 189 -5.49 -0.83 -6.62
C ARG A 189 -6.03 -0.52 -8.00
N ALA A 190 -5.57 -1.28 -8.98
CA ALA A 190 -6.01 -1.16 -10.35
C ALA A 190 -7.10 -2.19 -10.64
N ALA A 191 -8.23 -1.71 -11.16
CA ALA A 191 -9.25 -2.54 -11.80
C ALA A 191 -9.29 -2.20 -13.30
N LYS A 192 -9.99 -3.01 -14.11
CA LYS A 192 -9.97 -2.95 -15.59
C LYS A 192 -9.88 -1.53 -16.17
N SER A 193 -10.82 -0.66 -15.82
CA SER A 193 -10.89 0.75 -16.23
C SER A 193 -11.01 1.71 -15.04
N GLN A 194 -10.78 1.21 -13.82
CA GLN A 194 -10.95 1.96 -12.58
C GLN A 194 -9.69 1.86 -11.74
N GLY A 195 -9.55 2.74 -10.75
CA GLY A 195 -8.47 2.66 -9.78
C GLY A 195 -8.95 3.12 -8.42
N ALA A 196 -8.25 2.75 -7.37
CA ALA A 196 -8.48 3.30 -6.04
C ALA A 196 -7.14 3.59 -5.37
N VAL A 197 -6.93 4.83 -4.92
CA VAL A 197 -5.82 5.19 -4.04
C VAL A 197 -6.35 5.23 -2.62
N THR A 198 -5.81 4.39 -1.73
CA THR A 198 -6.14 4.39 -0.31
C THR A 198 -4.93 4.85 0.49
N ILE A 199 -5.13 5.83 1.37
CA ILE A 199 -4.09 6.41 2.22
C ILE A 199 -4.11 5.73 3.60
N TYR A 200 -2.96 5.28 4.08
CA TYR A 200 -2.81 4.73 5.43
C TYR A 200 -2.56 5.85 6.44
N GLU A 201 -3.64 6.51 6.83
CA GLU A 201 -3.61 7.59 7.82
C GLU A 201 -2.84 7.25 9.12
N PRO A 202 -2.94 6.04 9.72
CA PRO A 202 -2.21 5.73 10.95
C PRO A 202 -0.68 5.87 10.81
N ASN A 203 -0.14 5.67 9.61
CA ASN A 203 1.29 5.79 9.33
C ASN A 203 1.70 7.22 8.95
N LEU A 204 0.77 8.09 8.58
CA LEU A 204 1.07 9.50 8.26
C LEU A 204 1.53 10.31 9.48
N ALA A 205 1.24 9.86 10.69
CA ALA A 205 1.76 10.47 11.92
C ALA A 205 3.29 10.41 12.02
N ARG A 206 3.95 9.54 11.24
CA ARG A 206 5.41 9.38 11.19
C ARG A 206 6.04 10.07 9.97
N VAL A 207 5.22 10.70 9.13
CA VAL A 207 5.65 11.36 7.90
C VAL A 207 5.82 12.85 8.20
N ASP A 208 7.06 13.31 8.24
CA ASP A 208 7.42 14.70 8.50
C ASP A 208 7.39 15.51 7.20
N VAL A 209 6.19 15.68 6.65
CA VAL A 209 5.94 16.58 5.51
C VAL A 209 4.95 17.63 5.97
N GLU A 210 5.36 18.90 5.83
CA GLU A 210 4.55 20.07 6.17
C GLU A 210 3.26 20.11 5.36
N ASP A 211 3.36 20.02 4.03
CA ASP A 211 2.22 20.03 3.13
C ASP A 211 1.66 18.62 2.91
N ARG A 212 0.77 18.19 3.82
CA ARG A 212 0.06 16.91 3.69
C ARG A 212 -0.89 16.87 2.50
N LYS A 213 -1.39 18.03 2.04
CA LYS A 213 -2.28 18.07 0.87
C LYS A 213 -1.48 17.93 -0.40
N GLY A 214 -0.34 18.60 -0.55
CA GLY A 214 0.61 18.34 -1.61
C GLY A 214 1.02 16.87 -1.68
N LEU A 215 1.30 16.23 -0.53
CA LEU A 215 1.60 14.79 -0.49
C LEU A 215 0.44 13.92 -1.01
N GLU A 216 -0.80 14.22 -0.63
CA GLU A 216 -1.98 13.52 -1.14
C GLU A 216 -2.09 13.63 -2.68
N LEU A 217 -1.88 14.82 -3.23
CA LEU A 217 -1.91 15.07 -4.68
C LEU A 217 -0.79 14.30 -5.39
N ILE A 218 0.42 14.29 -4.83
CA ILE A 218 1.58 13.52 -5.33
C ILE A 218 1.27 12.03 -5.36
N LEU A 219 0.67 11.49 -4.30
CA LEU A 219 0.30 10.08 -4.21
C LEU A 219 -0.77 9.72 -5.25
N LEU A 220 -1.80 10.56 -5.39
CA LEU A 220 -2.90 10.33 -6.32
C LEU A 220 -2.42 10.42 -7.78
N LEU A 221 -1.80 11.54 -8.15
CA LEU A 221 -1.37 11.83 -9.52
C LEU A 221 -0.21 10.91 -9.93
N GLY A 222 0.75 10.68 -9.03
CA GLY A 222 1.89 9.79 -9.27
C GLY A 222 1.47 8.35 -9.52
N ALA A 223 0.54 7.79 -8.75
CA ALA A 223 0.04 6.43 -8.97
C ALA A 223 -0.64 6.28 -10.34
N VAL A 224 -1.42 7.27 -10.76
CA VAL A 224 -2.11 7.25 -12.06
C VAL A 224 -1.12 7.42 -13.21
N ALA A 225 -0.17 8.33 -13.11
CA ALA A 225 0.89 8.49 -14.10
C ALA A 225 1.71 7.20 -14.25
N ILE A 226 2.11 6.57 -13.14
CA ILE A 226 2.85 5.29 -13.17
C ILE A 226 2.03 4.22 -13.87
N ARG A 227 0.74 4.10 -13.53
CA ARG A 227 -0.15 3.13 -14.17
C ARG A 227 -0.22 3.39 -15.66
N ASP A 228 -0.51 4.61 -16.08
CA ASP A 228 -0.79 4.96 -17.47
C ASP A 228 0.46 4.86 -18.36
N LEU A 229 1.65 5.15 -17.83
CA LEU A 229 2.92 5.15 -18.57
C LEU A 229 3.62 3.80 -18.56
N TYR A 230 3.66 3.10 -17.43
CA TYR A 230 4.54 1.92 -17.25
C TYR A 230 3.78 0.60 -17.09
N LEU A 231 2.55 0.58 -16.52
CA LEU A 231 1.87 -0.66 -16.15
C LEU A 231 0.71 -1.04 -17.06
N ALA A 232 -0.04 -0.06 -17.54
CA ALA A 232 -1.11 -0.20 -18.50
C ALA A 232 -0.58 0.41 -19.80
N HIS A 233 0.08 -0.41 -20.61
CA HIS A 233 0.52 -0.04 -21.96
C HIS A 233 -0.68 0.50 -22.73
N ARG A 234 -0.90 1.82 -22.68
CA ARG A 234 -1.84 2.50 -23.56
C ARG A 234 -1.27 2.31 -24.95
N SER A 235 -2.12 2.03 -25.94
CA SER A 235 -1.66 1.81 -27.32
C SER A 235 -0.93 3.02 -27.91
N ASP A 236 -1.18 4.22 -27.36
CA ASP A 236 -0.51 5.46 -27.75
C ASP A 236 -0.52 6.47 -26.56
N PRO A 237 0.44 6.39 -25.61
CA PRO A 237 0.49 7.34 -24.50
C PRO A 237 0.90 8.76 -24.92
N PHE A 238 1.54 8.90 -26.09
CA PHE A 238 2.11 10.16 -26.60
C PHE A 238 1.31 10.78 -27.77
N ASN A 239 0.15 10.21 -28.13
CA ASN A 239 -0.73 10.67 -29.21
C ASN A 239 -0.01 10.82 -30.59
N LEU A 240 0.91 9.90 -30.91
CA LEU A 240 1.73 9.91 -32.12
C LEU A 240 0.98 9.44 -33.37
N ALA A 241 -0.15 8.75 -33.23
CA ALA A 241 -0.96 8.33 -34.39
C ALA A 241 -1.51 9.51 -35.21
N SER A 242 -1.51 10.73 -34.65
CA SER A 242 -1.89 11.97 -35.34
C SER A 242 -0.76 12.60 -36.18
N SER A 243 0.49 12.12 -36.07
CA SER A 243 1.63 12.73 -36.78
C SER A 243 1.90 12.16 -38.17
N SER A 244 1.25 11.07 -38.58
CA SER A 244 1.41 10.47 -39.91
C SER A 244 0.42 10.98 -40.98
N SER A 245 -0.46 11.94 -40.65
CA SER A 245 -1.50 12.43 -41.57
C SER A 245 -1.40 13.91 -41.96
N SER A 246 -0.23 14.55 -41.82
CA SER A 246 -0.03 15.95 -42.23
C SER A 246 1.00 16.14 -43.36
N SER A 247 1.09 15.20 -44.29
CA SER A 247 1.84 15.39 -45.55
C SER A 247 1.30 14.54 -46.70
N SER A 248 0.05 14.78 -47.10
CA SER A 248 -0.39 14.60 -48.49
C SER A 248 -1.70 15.34 -48.71
N SER A 249 -1.59 16.65 -48.89
CA SER A 249 -2.55 17.38 -49.70
C SER A 249 -2.49 16.85 -51.14
N SER A 250 -3.36 15.90 -51.46
CA SER A 250 -3.79 15.65 -52.83
C SER A 250 -5.26 15.26 -52.79
N SER A 251 -6.10 16.24 -53.08
CA SER A 251 -7.25 16.14 -53.97
C SER A 251 -7.86 14.75 -54.14
N SER A 252 -9.11 14.57 -53.73
CA SER A 252 -10.24 14.55 -54.68
C SER A 252 -11.46 13.77 -54.13
N SER A 253 -12.60 14.45 -54.26
CA SER A 253 -13.94 13.92 -54.57
C SER A 253 -14.64 12.91 -53.65
N ALA A 254 -15.72 13.42 -53.07
CA ALA A 254 -16.98 12.71 -52.92
C ALA A 254 -17.48 12.10 -54.25
N ALA A 255 -18.03 10.88 -54.18
CA ALA A 255 -19.11 10.28 -55.01
C ALA A 255 -19.19 8.80 -54.60
N ALA A 256 -20.28 8.24 -54.07
CA ALA A 256 -21.60 8.02 -54.68
C ALA A 256 -21.55 7.28 -56.04
N SER A 257 -22.26 6.15 -56.08
CA SER A 257 -22.77 5.41 -57.25
C SER A 257 -21.84 4.47 -58.05
N GLY A 258 -22.27 3.20 -58.10
CA GLY A 258 -22.40 2.48 -59.37
C GLY A 258 -21.39 1.36 -59.66
N PRO A 259 -21.84 0.17 -60.13
CA PRO A 259 -21.05 -1.07 -60.18
C PRO A 259 -20.37 -1.31 -61.53
N GLN A 260 -19.30 -2.12 -61.52
CA GLN A 260 -18.54 -2.59 -62.69
C GLN A 260 -17.97 -3.99 -62.39
N PRO A 261 -17.57 -4.80 -63.39
CA PRO A 261 -18.37 -5.95 -63.82
C PRO A 261 -17.70 -7.32 -63.60
N VAL A 262 -18.51 -8.32 -63.93
CA VAL A 262 -18.28 -9.77 -63.97
C VAL A 262 -17.11 -10.17 -64.88
N LEU A 263 -16.25 -11.09 -64.41
CA LEU A 263 -15.46 -11.98 -65.25
C LEU A 263 -15.88 -13.44 -65.00
N ALA A 264 -16.04 -14.16 -66.11
CA ALA A 264 -16.69 -15.46 -66.22
C ALA A 264 -15.71 -16.64 -66.24
N SER A 265 -16.18 -17.78 -65.72
CA SER A 265 -15.87 -19.17 -66.12
C SER A 265 -16.72 -20.07 -65.21
N GLY A 266 -17.54 -21.05 -65.62
CA GLY A 266 -17.79 -21.71 -66.89
C GLY A 266 -18.09 -23.18 -66.57
N ALA A 267 -19.36 -23.62 -66.62
CA ALA A 267 -19.75 -25.04 -66.70
C ALA A 267 -21.28 -25.23 -66.90
N LEU A 268 -21.65 -25.45 -68.16
CA LEU A 268 -22.61 -26.42 -68.71
C LEU A 268 -24.00 -26.67 -68.05
N GLY A 269 -25.07 -26.48 -68.85
CA GLY A 269 -26.35 -27.22 -68.72
C GLY A 269 -27.57 -26.45 -69.20
N GLY A 270 -28.20 -26.86 -70.31
CA GLY A 270 -29.22 -26.09 -71.05
C GLY A 270 -30.70 -26.20 -70.63
N HIS A 271 -31.43 -25.09 -70.86
CA HIS A 271 -32.79 -24.86 -71.43
C HIS A 271 -34.08 -25.55 -70.84
N PRO A 272 -35.34 -25.14 -71.18
CA PRO A 272 -36.28 -24.41 -70.28
C PRO A 272 -37.75 -25.00 -70.33
N PRO A 273 -38.88 -24.23 -70.30
CA PRO A 273 -39.59 -23.56 -69.19
C PRO A 273 -41.08 -24.07 -68.99
N ILE A 274 -41.88 -23.34 -68.16
CA ILE A 274 -43.38 -23.32 -68.07
C ILE A 274 -43.95 -24.39 -67.09
N THR A 275 -44.91 -24.23 -66.14
CA THR A 275 -46.14 -23.42 -65.93
C THR A 275 -46.57 -23.46 -64.42
N ARG A 276 -47.38 -22.47 -63.97
CA ARG A 276 -48.27 -22.50 -62.75
C ARG A 276 -49.74 -22.74 -63.22
N PRO A 277 -50.82 -22.95 -62.40
CA PRO A 277 -51.06 -23.28 -60.96
C PRO A 277 -52.17 -24.41 -60.80
N PRO A 278 -53.06 -24.58 -59.76
CA PRO A 278 -53.18 -24.12 -58.35
C PRO A 278 -53.42 -25.34 -57.35
N PRO A 279 -54.12 -25.28 -56.17
CA PRO A 279 -53.62 -25.85 -54.90
C PRO A 279 -54.44 -27.01 -54.28
N GLN A 280 -53.80 -27.98 -53.61
CA GLN A 280 -54.49 -28.91 -52.67
C GLN A 280 -53.65 -29.30 -51.44
N GLN A 281 -54.19 -28.91 -50.28
CA GLN A 281 -54.22 -29.46 -48.90
C GLN A 281 -53.21 -30.54 -48.40
N MET A 282 -52.51 -30.16 -47.30
CA MET A 282 -52.13 -30.87 -46.04
C MET A 282 -51.27 -32.16 -46.05
N PRO A 283 -50.62 -32.57 -44.93
CA PRO A 283 -50.41 -31.92 -43.61
C PRO A 283 -48.93 -31.79 -43.15
N GLN A 284 -48.70 -30.89 -42.18
CA GLN A 284 -47.43 -30.62 -41.49
C GLN A 284 -47.09 -31.62 -40.38
N PRO A 285 -45.80 -31.81 -40.02
CA PRO A 285 -45.37 -32.27 -38.70
C PRO A 285 -45.07 -31.10 -37.74
N PRO A 286 -45.32 -31.25 -36.41
CA PRO A 286 -45.42 -30.12 -35.48
C PRO A 286 -44.10 -29.70 -34.80
N LEU A 287 -44.04 -28.40 -34.49
CA LEU A 287 -43.08 -27.73 -33.61
C LEU A 287 -43.42 -27.96 -32.12
N PRO A 288 -42.43 -27.98 -31.21
CA PRO A 288 -42.66 -28.11 -29.77
C PRO A 288 -43.13 -26.79 -29.10
N PRO A 289 -44.04 -26.85 -28.10
CA PRO A 289 -44.60 -25.68 -27.42
C PRO A 289 -43.77 -25.19 -26.21
N PRO A 290 -44.02 -23.95 -25.74
CA PRO A 290 -43.28 -23.30 -24.66
C PRO A 290 -43.71 -23.82 -23.27
N ARG A 291 -42.73 -24.05 -22.38
CA ARG A 291 -42.97 -24.48 -21.01
C ARG A 291 -43.54 -23.34 -20.16
N GLN A 292 -44.80 -23.52 -19.76
CA GLN A 292 -45.44 -22.80 -18.66
C GLN A 292 -44.83 -23.22 -17.31
N HIS A 293 -44.78 -22.24 -16.40
CA HIS A 293 -44.44 -22.42 -15.00
C HIS A 293 -45.47 -23.33 -14.33
N GLN A 294 -45.03 -24.50 -13.83
CA GLN A 294 -45.79 -25.27 -12.85
C GLN A 294 -45.08 -25.21 -11.50
N GLN A 295 -45.76 -24.60 -10.54
CA GLN A 295 -45.57 -24.82 -9.12
C GLN A 295 -45.66 -26.33 -8.82
N HIS A 296 -44.57 -26.92 -8.33
CA HIS A 296 -44.57 -28.17 -7.57
C HIS A 296 -43.81 -27.86 -6.28
N GLN A 297 -44.55 -27.61 -5.20
CA GLN A 297 -44.79 -28.57 -4.12
C GLN A 297 -43.52 -29.20 -3.57
N GLN A 298 -43.19 -28.74 -2.36
CA GLN A 298 -42.15 -29.25 -1.47
C GLN A 298 -42.40 -30.73 -1.18
N GLN A 299 -41.46 -31.60 -1.56
CA GLN A 299 -41.35 -32.96 -1.03
C GLN A 299 -40.30 -32.97 0.10
N PRO A 300 -40.57 -33.60 1.26
CA PRO A 300 -39.57 -33.78 2.31
C PRO A 300 -38.53 -34.85 1.92
N PRO A 301 -37.26 -34.73 2.35
CA PRO A 301 -36.20 -35.69 2.03
C PRO A 301 -36.33 -37.00 2.83
N PRO A 302 -35.73 -38.12 2.37
CA PRO A 302 -35.82 -39.41 3.05
C PRO A 302 -35.06 -39.44 4.40
N PRO A 303 -35.56 -40.17 5.42
CA PRO A 303 -35.11 -40.08 6.81
C PRO A 303 -33.72 -40.67 7.15
N ASN A 304 -33.03 -41.30 6.19
CA ASN A 304 -31.73 -41.95 6.45
C ASN A 304 -30.51 -41.07 6.15
N SER A 305 -30.66 -39.95 5.45
CA SER A 305 -29.55 -39.06 5.08
C SER A 305 -29.06 -38.19 6.26
N ASP A 306 -29.92 -37.94 7.25
CA ASP A 306 -29.59 -37.10 8.40
C ASP A 306 -28.70 -37.81 9.44
N ALA A 307 -28.78 -39.14 9.52
CA ALA A 307 -28.00 -39.93 10.48
C ALA A 307 -26.53 -40.03 10.07
N GLU A 308 -26.25 -40.27 8.79
CA GLU A 308 -24.88 -40.30 8.26
C GLU A 308 -24.25 -38.92 8.26
N THR A 309 -25.01 -37.88 7.90
CA THR A 309 -24.56 -36.48 7.97
C THR A 309 -24.21 -36.06 9.41
N ARG A 310 -24.98 -36.52 10.41
CA ARG A 310 -24.71 -36.27 11.83
C ARG A 310 -23.45 -36.99 12.32
N ARG A 311 -23.19 -38.22 11.86
CA ARG A 311 -21.96 -38.97 12.18
C ARG A 311 -20.71 -38.31 11.56
N LEU A 312 -20.78 -37.87 10.30
CA LEU A 312 -19.66 -37.15 9.68
C LEU A 312 -19.36 -35.81 10.38
N ARG A 313 -20.39 -35.03 10.73
CA ARG A 313 -20.21 -33.77 11.47
C ARG A 313 -19.61 -34.00 12.86
N ALA A 314 -20.00 -35.07 13.55
CA ALA A 314 -19.42 -35.42 14.86
C ALA A 314 -17.93 -35.79 14.75
N MET A 315 -17.55 -36.53 13.70
CA MET A 315 -16.15 -36.90 13.45
C MET A 315 -15.28 -35.67 13.10
N MET A 316 -15.78 -34.75 12.26
CA MET A 316 -15.06 -33.51 11.94
C MET A 316 -14.91 -32.61 13.17
N ALA A 317 -15.95 -32.47 14.00
CA ALA A 317 -15.88 -31.69 15.23
C ALA A 317 -14.88 -32.28 16.24
N GLN A 318 -14.73 -33.60 16.30
CA GLN A 318 -13.75 -34.24 17.16
C GLN A 318 -12.31 -34.04 16.66
N GLN A 319 -12.09 -34.10 15.34
CA GLN A 319 -10.80 -33.82 14.72
C GLN A 319 -10.38 -32.35 14.87
N GLU A 320 -11.33 -31.43 14.77
CA GLU A 320 -11.09 -29.99 14.94
C GLU A 320 -10.73 -29.65 16.39
N ARG A 321 -11.42 -30.25 17.37
CA ARG A 321 -11.06 -30.14 18.79
C ARG A 321 -9.66 -30.67 19.09
N GLU A 322 -9.25 -31.75 18.45
CA GLU A 322 -7.90 -32.30 18.65
C GLU A 322 -6.82 -31.38 18.05
N ARG A 323 -7.05 -30.81 16.86
CA ARG A 323 -6.16 -29.79 16.27
C ARG A 323 -6.07 -28.56 17.15
N GLN A 324 -7.20 -28.03 17.60
CA GLN A 324 -7.25 -26.85 18.45
C GLN A 324 -6.50 -27.06 19.77
N ARG A 325 -6.53 -28.28 20.35
CA ARG A 325 -5.76 -28.60 21.55
C ARG A 325 -4.25 -28.58 21.30
N ARG A 326 -3.79 -29.12 20.16
CA ARG A 326 -2.37 -29.08 19.77
C ARG A 326 -1.90 -27.65 19.52
N ASP A 327 -2.70 -26.85 18.84
CA ASP A 327 -2.37 -25.44 18.56
C ASP A 327 -2.27 -24.63 19.86
N GLN A 328 -3.14 -24.88 20.85
CA GLN A 328 -3.06 -24.23 22.17
C GLN A 328 -1.82 -24.66 22.96
N GLU A 329 -1.45 -25.93 22.92
CA GLU A 329 -0.22 -26.44 23.56
C GLU A 329 1.04 -25.81 22.93
N GLU A 330 1.07 -25.65 21.60
CA GLU A 330 2.16 -24.95 20.90
C GLU A 330 2.20 -23.46 21.22
N GLN A 331 1.04 -22.78 21.25
CA GLN A 331 0.95 -21.38 21.65
C GLN A 331 1.45 -21.15 23.08
N MET A 332 1.07 -22.01 24.03
CA MET A 332 1.57 -21.94 25.40
C MET A 332 3.08 -22.17 25.48
N ARG A 333 3.63 -23.07 24.64
CA ARG A 333 5.07 -23.32 24.58
C ARG A 333 5.83 -22.10 24.04
N ILE A 334 5.31 -21.45 22.99
CA ILE A 334 5.88 -20.23 22.41
C ILE A 334 5.80 -19.08 23.41
N GLN A 335 4.64 -18.89 24.05
CA GLN A 335 4.44 -17.84 25.05
C GLN A 335 5.38 -18.01 26.25
N ARG A 336 5.61 -19.26 26.70
CA ARG A 336 6.56 -19.55 27.77
C ARG A 336 8.01 -19.25 27.38
N MET A 337 8.40 -19.52 26.13
CA MET A 337 9.73 -19.20 25.63
C MET A 337 9.96 -17.69 25.59
N LEU A 338 8.98 -16.93 25.09
CA LEU A 338 9.04 -15.47 25.03
C LEU A 338 9.15 -14.84 26.43
N ALA A 339 8.36 -15.34 27.38
CA ALA A 339 8.37 -14.85 28.76
C ALA A 339 9.71 -15.11 29.46
N ASP A 340 10.34 -16.26 29.21
CA ASP A 340 11.67 -16.57 29.76
C ASP A 340 12.77 -15.69 29.15
N GLU A 341 12.67 -15.38 27.85
CA GLU A 341 13.59 -14.47 27.17
C GLU A 341 13.47 -13.03 27.70
N GLU A 342 12.24 -12.52 27.83
CA GLU A 342 11.98 -11.19 28.40
C GLU A 342 12.47 -11.09 29.85
N ALA A 343 12.28 -12.14 30.67
CA ALA A 343 12.80 -12.18 32.03
C ALA A 343 14.34 -12.14 32.09
N ARG A 344 15.02 -12.80 31.14
CA ARG A 344 16.49 -12.76 31.03
C ARG A 344 16.98 -11.38 30.60
N GLU A 345 16.32 -10.74 29.65
CA GLU A 345 16.63 -9.36 29.26
C GLU A 345 16.44 -8.40 30.43
N ARG A 346 15.34 -8.53 31.17
CA ARG A 346 15.06 -7.68 32.33
C ARG A 346 16.17 -7.80 33.39
N ARG A 347 16.61 -9.03 33.69
CA ARG A 347 17.73 -9.27 34.60
C ARG A 347 19.04 -8.67 34.12
N ARG A 348 19.31 -8.68 32.81
CA ARG A 348 20.51 -8.03 32.25
C ARG A 348 20.47 -6.53 32.41
N ARG A 349 19.32 -5.91 32.10
CA ARG A 349 19.11 -4.47 32.27
C ARG A 349 19.24 -4.05 33.74
N GLU A 350 18.64 -4.81 34.65
CA GLU A 350 18.76 -4.57 36.10
C GLU A 350 20.21 -4.68 36.59
N ALA A 351 20.97 -5.69 36.13
CA ALA A 351 22.38 -5.85 36.48
C ALA A 351 23.28 -4.75 35.89
N GLU A 352 22.95 -4.22 34.71
CA GLU A 352 23.65 -3.09 34.11
C GLU A 352 23.37 -1.79 34.86
N VAL A 353 22.09 -1.55 35.19
CA VAL A 353 21.67 -0.44 36.05
C VAL A 353 22.38 -0.51 37.40
N GLU A 354 22.46 -1.67 38.05
CA GLU A 354 23.14 -1.81 39.34
C GLU A 354 24.63 -1.51 39.25
N ARG A 355 25.31 -1.98 38.19
CA ARG A 355 26.73 -1.66 37.94
C ARG A 355 26.97 -0.18 37.71
N GLU A 356 26.09 0.47 36.94
CA GLU A 356 26.18 1.90 36.68
C GLU A 356 25.89 2.71 37.95
N THR A 357 24.91 2.27 38.74
CA THR A 357 24.57 2.85 40.04
C THR A 357 25.73 2.71 41.02
N GLU A 358 26.40 1.55 41.05
CA GLU A 358 27.58 1.32 41.90
C GLU A 358 28.77 2.19 41.46
N ARG A 359 29.00 2.33 40.14
CA ARG A 359 30.03 3.22 39.59
C ARG A 359 29.80 4.68 39.98
N LEU A 360 28.57 5.18 39.77
CA LEU A 360 28.19 6.54 40.15
C LEU A 360 28.33 6.75 41.65
N ARG A 361 27.96 5.74 42.46
CA ARG A 361 28.10 5.80 43.91
C ARG A 361 29.55 5.87 44.39
N ARG A 362 30.47 5.15 43.74
CA ARG A 362 31.92 5.27 44.01
C ARG A 362 32.47 6.65 43.62
N GLN A 363 31.94 7.24 42.55
CA GLN A 363 32.37 8.56 42.07
C GLN A 363 31.82 9.72 42.93
N TYR A 364 30.64 9.56 43.53
CA TYR A 364 29.94 10.62 44.26
C TYR A 364 29.78 10.39 45.79
N GLY A 365 30.40 9.35 46.35
CA GLY A 365 30.55 9.18 47.81
C GLY A 365 29.25 8.94 48.61
N VAL A 366 28.17 8.48 47.98
CA VAL A 366 26.85 8.32 48.64
C VAL A 366 26.79 7.02 49.48
N PRO A 367 26.39 7.05 50.76
CA PRO A 367 26.28 5.86 51.60
C PRO A 367 25.16 4.91 51.13
N PRO A 368 25.24 3.59 51.41
CA PRO A 368 24.27 2.61 50.96
C PRO A 368 22.90 2.85 51.60
N PRO A 369 21.78 2.62 50.88
CA PRO A 369 20.50 2.46 51.53
C PRO A 369 20.55 1.22 52.45
N PRO A 370 19.89 1.25 53.62
CA PRO A 370 19.84 0.12 54.53
C PRO A 370 19.21 -1.09 53.82
N GLN A 371 19.89 -2.24 53.88
CA GLN A 371 19.37 -3.49 53.33
C GLN A 371 18.06 -3.86 54.04
N PRO A 372 16.99 -4.25 53.30
CA PRO A 372 15.84 -4.87 53.94
C PRO A 372 16.29 -6.23 54.50
N GLN A 373 16.38 -6.32 55.83
CA GLN A 373 16.55 -7.58 56.54
C GLN A 373 15.43 -8.54 56.10
N GLN A 374 15.82 -9.65 55.46
CA GLN A 374 14.94 -10.79 55.26
C GLN A 374 14.54 -11.33 56.64
N GLN A 375 13.32 -11.01 57.07
CA GLN A 375 12.69 -11.68 58.21
C GLN A 375 12.30 -13.10 57.77
N PRO A 376 12.61 -14.15 58.56
CA PRO A 376 12.07 -15.48 58.35
C PRO A 376 10.55 -15.50 58.63
N PRO A 377 9.78 -16.43 58.03
CA PRO A 377 8.33 -16.44 58.19
C PRO A 377 7.95 -16.89 59.61
N PRO A 378 7.05 -16.18 60.32
CA PRO A 378 6.55 -16.66 61.60
C PRO A 378 5.45 -17.72 61.37
N ALA A 379 5.65 -18.86 62.01
CA ALA A 379 4.59 -19.84 62.24
C ALA A 379 3.56 -19.27 63.23
N SER A 380 2.31 -19.64 62.97
CA SER A 380 1.08 -19.29 63.69
C SER A 380 1.13 -19.57 65.20
N ALA A 381 0.71 -18.62 66.04
CA ALA A 381 -0.14 -18.83 67.22
C ALA A 381 -0.46 -17.51 67.95
N TRP A 382 -1.74 -17.20 68.09
CA TRP A 382 -2.32 -16.30 69.12
C TRP A 382 -2.30 -17.04 70.49
N PRO A 383 -2.55 -16.45 71.69
CA PRO A 383 -3.37 -15.25 71.98
C PRO A 383 -2.79 -14.39 73.16
N PRO A 384 -3.57 -13.70 74.05
CA PRO A 384 -3.63 -12.24 74.02
C PRO A 384 -3.25 -11.52 75.35
N ASN A 385 -2.92 -10.23 75.19
CA ASN A 385 -3.37 -9.10 76.02
C ASN A 385 -3.06 -9.07 77.55
N ARG A 386 -2.06 -8.24 77.90
CA ARG A 386 -1.87 -7.39 79.12
C ARG A 386 -0.38 -6.97 79.11
N GLY A 387 0.08 -5.74 79.28
CA GLY A 387 -0.45 -4.41 79.56
C GLY A 387 0.71 -3.58 80.17
N TRP A 388 0.66 -2.23 80.05
CA TRP A 388 1.40 -1.22 80.85
C TRP A 388 2.95 -1.23 80.66
N TRP A 389 3.64 -0.15 80.22
CA TRP A 389 4.05 1.09 80.91
C TRP A 389 4.63 2.07 79.85
N GLN A 390 4.09 3.29 79.66
CA GLN A 390 4.60 4.61 80.09
C GLN A 390 6.10 4.94 79.88
N GLY A 391 6.37 5.96 79.05
CA GLY A 391 7.62 6.75 78.98
C GLY A 391 7.61 7.75 77.79
N PRO A 392 8.21 8.97 77.89
CA PRO A 392 7.53 10.20 77.51
C PRO A 392 7.87 10.82 76.14
N ALA A 393 7.07 11.84 75.83
CA ALA A 393 6.96 12.64 74.61
C ALA A 393 8.26 13.20 74.01
N GLN A 394 8.38 13.09 72.69
CA GLN A 394 9.16 14.02 71.85
C GLN A 394 8.26 14.53 70.71
N THR A 395 8.23 15.85 70.58
CA THR A 395 7.52 16.64 69.58
C THR A 395 8.05 16.38 68.16
N PRO A 396 7.19 16.27 67.13
CA PRO A 396 7.64 16.16 65.74
C PRO A 396 8.05 17.53 65.15
N PRO A 397 9.02 17.57 64.19
CA PRO A 397 9.38 18.78 63.46
C PRO A 397 8.31 19.21 62.44
N PRO A 398 8.29 20.48 62.02
CA PRO A 398 7.29 21.02 61.09
C PRO A 398 7.46 20.49 59.64
N PRO A 399 6.38 20.44 58.84
CA PRO A 399 6.44 19.96 57.46
C PRO A 399 7.08 20.99 56.50
N PRO A 400 7.74 20.54 55.42
CA PRO A 400 8.26 21.43 54.37
C PRO A 400 7.13 22.05 53.52
N PRO A 401 7.38 23.22 52.89
CA PRO A 401 6.37 23.94 52.13
C PRO A 401 5.94 23.22 50.84
N ALA A 402 4.66 23.39 50.50
CA ALA A 402 4.03 22.83 49.31
C ALA A 402 4.66 23.37 48.01
N ARG A 403 4.96 22.47 47.07
CA ARG A 403 5.36 22.84 45.72
C ARG A 403 4.14 23.15 44.85
N PRO A 404 4.24 24.07 43.87
CA PRO A 404 3.10 24.50 43.06
C PRO A 404 2.61 23.39 42.13
N ASN A 405 1.28 23.24 42.06
CA ASN A 405 0.57 22.38 41.11
C ASN A 405 0.81 22.86 39.68
N SER A 406 1.48 22.04 38.87
CA SER A 406 1.39 22.11 37.41
C SER A 406 0.40 21.07 36.92
N VAL A 407 -0.55 21.58 36.15
CA VAL A 407 -1.73 20.97 35.55
C VAL A 407 -1.35 19.76 34.66
N GLY A 408 -2.11 18.66 34.77
CA GLY A 408 -1.98 17.52 33.86
C GLY A 408 -2.71 16.27 34.37
N ASP A 409 -3.98 16.13 33.99
CA ASP A 409 -4.84 14.99 34.28
C ASP A 409 -4.21 13.63 33.92
N ARG A 410 -4.06 12.77 34.93
CA ARG A 410 -3.79 11.33 34.76
C ARG A 410 -4.83 10.53 35.53
N ARG A 411 -5.94 10.21 34.87
CA ARG A 411 -6.87 9.18 35.36
C ARG A 411 -6.24 7.80 35.17
N LYS A 412 -5.99 7.13 36.29
CA LYS A 412 -5.80 5.68 36.37
C LYS A 412 -7.20 5.05 36.42
N TYR A 413 -7.46 4.07 35.56
CA TYR A 413 -8.38 2.97 35.87
C TYR A 413 -7.71 1.66 35.50
N SER A 414 -7.56 0.82 36.50
CA SER A 414 -7.30 -0.61 36.42
C SER A 414 -8.50 -1.34 35.79
N GLY A 415 -8.22 -2.43 35.05
CA GLY A 415 -9.17 -3.23 34.26
C GLY A 415 -10.26 -3.99 35.05
N PRO A 416 -10.98 -4.96 34.43
CA PRO A 416 -10.34 -6.21 33.97
C PRO A 416 -11.00 -6.95 32.75
N LEU A 417 -10.32 -8.02 32.31
CA LEU A 417 -10.85 -9.29 31.76
C LEU A 417 -11.61 -9.36 30.41
N ASN A 418 -10.88 -9.87 29.41
CA ASN A 418 -11.20 -10.99 28.49
C ASN A 418 -12.62 -11.62 28.57
N MET A 419 -13.33 -11.63 27.42
CA MET A 419 -14.27 -12.68 26.99
C MET A 419 -14.62 -12.48 25.48
N LEU A 420 -14.79 -13.59 24.74
CA LEU A 420 -15.26 -13.77 23.34
C LEU A 420 -14.22 -13.47 22.23
N LEU A 421 -13.52 -14.43 21.58
CA LEU A 421 -13.84 -15.72 20.93
C LEU A 421 -14.71 -15.65 19.64
N HIS A 422 -14.04 -15.82 18.48
CA HIS A 422 -14.46 -16.47 17.19
C HIS A 422 -15.53 -15.76 16.33
N GLY A 423 -15.49 -15.66 14.98
CA GLY A 423 -14.74 -16.19 13.82
C GLY A 423 -15.40 -15.56 12.53
N PRO A 424 -15.42 -16.14 11.31
CA PRO A 424 -14.59 -17.16 10.63
C PRO A 424 -14.11 -16.71 9.19
N TYR A 425 -13.40 -17.59 8.48
CA TYR A 425 -12.86 -17.52 7.09
C TYR A 425 -11.38 -17.13 6.92
N ALA A 426 -10.49 -18.07 7.27
CA ALA A 426 -9.27 -18.32 6.52
C ALA A 426 -9.35 -19.72 5.90
N GLN A 427 -9.15 -19.81 4.58
CA GLN A 427 -8.97 -21.07 3.85
C GLN A 427 -7.47 -21.43 3.78
N PRO A 428 -7.10 -22.73 3.82
CA PRO A 428 -5.71 -23.19 3.85
C PRO A 428 -5.23 -23.82 2.52
N GLY A 429 -3.90 -23.89 2.35
CA GLY A 429 -3.20 -24.70 1.32
C GLY A 429 -1.92 -23.98 0.86
N SER A 430 -0.73 -24.58 0.74
CA SER A 430 -0.35 -25.97 0.52
C SER A 430 1.15 -26.18 0.84
N ASN A 431 1.47 -27.44 1.14
CA ASN A 431 2.73 -28.05 1.56
C ASN A 431 3.90 -28.06 0.56
N GLY A 432 5.09 -28.38 1.10
CA GLY A 432 6.20 -29.12 0.47
C GLY A 432 7.46 -28.28 0.33
N SER A 433 8.65 -28.64 0.79
CA SER A 433 9.23 -29.93 1.18
C SER A 433 10.56 -29.65 1.89
N GLY A 434 10.86 -30.37 2.98
CA GLY A 434 12.20 -30.37 3.56
C GLY A 434 13.18 -31.23 2.76
N PHE A 435 14.46 -30.86 2.75
CA PHE A 435 15.59 -31.78 2.67
C PHE A 435 16.88 -31.01 3.05
N PHE A 436 17.75 -31.68 3.81
CA PHE A 436 19.10 -31.30 4.28
C PHE A 436 19.23 -30.61 5.66
N HIS A 437 19.31 -31.47 6.68
CA HIS A 437 20.17 -31.29 7.86
C HIS A 437 21.62 -31.67 7.53
N ARG A 438 22.57 -30.82 7.98
CA ARG A 438 23.96 -31.06 8.44
C ARG A 438 24.76 -29.78 8.20
N ALA A 439 25.73 -29.37 8.99
CA ALA A 439 26.18 -29.69 10.33
C ALA A 439 27.01 -28.47 10.77
N ASP A 440 27.06 -28.24 12.08
CA ASP A 440 28.03 -27.36 12.73
C ASP A 440 29.46 -27.72 12.31
N ASP A 441 30.26 -26.71 11.94
CA ASP A 441 31.70 -26.75 12.20
C ASP A 441 32.25 -25.33 12.40
N ARG A 442 32.41 -24.98 13.68
CA ARG A 442 33.32 -23.93 14.15
C ARG A 442 34.75 -24.42 13.97
N ARG A 443 35.59 -23.65 13.28
CA ARG A 443 37.01 -23.47 13.64
C ARG A 443 37.55 -22.19 13.01
N GLY A 444 37.88 -21.24 13.87
CA GLY A 444 38.51 -19.98 13.46
C GLY A 444 39.94 -20.17 12.96
N ARG A 445 40.43 -19.13 12.28
CA ARG A 445 41.84 -18.73 12.29
C ARG A 445 41.92 -17.23 12.02
N MET A 446 42.35 -16.51 13.04
CA MET A 446 42.95 -15.20 12.91
C MET A 446 44.22 -15.31 12.05
N GLN A 447 44.42 -14.37 11.12
CA GLN A 447 45.74 -14.01 10.61
C GLN A 447 45.90 -12.49 10.76
N LYS A 448 46.66 -12.14 11.79
CA LYS A 448 47.33 -10.85 11.99
C LYS A 448 48.73 -11.00 11.40
N LYS A 449 49.18 -10.04 10.57
CA LYS A 449 50.50 -9.37 10.57
C LYS A 449 50.73 -8.68 9.20
N ARG A 450 50.86 -7.35 9.22
CA ARG A 450 52.09 -6.53 9.03
C ARG A 450 52.42 -6.33 7.54
N SER A 451 52.40 -5.11 6.99
CA SER A 451 53.44 -4.06 7.13
C SER A 451 54.82 -4.56 6.71
N VAL A 452 55.34 -4.04 5.58
CA VAL A 452 56.51 -3.16 5.43
C VAL A 452 56.72 -2.84 3.93
N HIS A 453 57.28 -1.66 3.69
CA HIS A 453 57.67 -0.98 2.44
C HIS A 453 58.43 -1.83 1.40
N PHE A 454 58.28 -1.47 0.12
CA PHE A 454 59.26 -0.68 -0.63
C PHE A 454 58.54 0.17 -1.69
#